data_AF-A0A2H4T0U7-F1
#
_entry.id   AF-A0A2H4T0U7-F1
#
_cell.length_a   1.000
_cell.length_b   1.000
_cell.length_c   1.000
_cell.angle_alpha   90.00
_cell.angle_beta   90.00
_cell.angle_gamma   90.00
#
_symmetry.space_group_name_H-M   'P 1'
#
loop_
_entity.id
_entity.type
_entity.pdbx_description
1 polymer ?
#
loop_
_entity_poly.entity_id
_entity_poly.type
_entity_poly.pdbx_seq_one_letter_code
_entity_poly.pdbx_strand_id
1 'polypeptide(L)'
;APLGGLDYAVVAIIERTAAEGSTVFSFGGSFGAKICESPNAAPEVEAALAELRSRGIFTGDGNFRFKNKFRTTNLPLYLCQPADSARTDVSRLILMIADPTVDAPRPDGVPVPPAPTPAASVPVPVVAAPAPVVPERPAPADEAAARRERLLAAHGWNPLHVPADEVEYDLITDSWAEQSPALTAARTGQLRSRAALLAPGQTLGGIDLLPFSCVLPTPSGRDAEAALCRSWPTRGPVVLHNSVFPTWYFSLLDNGFEPVAVRTAPSGAFRGDLDLAHLAARFAEHAGRIAFCCVEVSTNAQGGAAISLANLTAVRELADRHGVRLVLDATRALDNAVVIAEAEPEHLGRDPFDVVQEILALADAATVSLS
;
A
#
# COMPACT_ATOMS: atom_id res chain seq x y z
N ALA A 1 -0.17 9.80 18.60
CA ALA A 1 1.08 9.03 18.52
C ALA A 1 1.70 9.29 17.15
N PRO A 2 3.02 9.48 17.00
CA PRO A 2 3.57 9.68 15.65
C PRO A 2 3.33 8.41 14.84
N LEU A 3 2.91 8.60 13.59
CA LEU A 3 2.57 7.52 12.65
C LEU A 3 3.81 6.67 12.37
N GLY A 4 3.63 5.36 12.47
CA GLY A 4 4.70 4.35 12.46
C GLY A 4 5.49 4.32 11.15
N GLY A 5 6.60 5.05 11.11
CA GLY A 5 7.67 4.82 10.15
C GLY A 5 8.58 3.66 10.56
N LEU A 6 9.45 3.23 9.64
CA LEU A 6 10.46 2.19 9.88
C LEU A 6 11.26 2.43 11.17
N ASP A 7 11.60 3.69 11.45
CA ASP A 7 12.32 4.09 12.67
C ASP A 7 11.53 3.75 13.95
N TYR A 8 10.22 4.03 13.97
CA TYR A 8 9.35 3.75 15.11
C TYR A 8 9.18 2.24 15.32
N ALA A 9 8.98 1.49 14.23
CA ALA A 9 8.88 0.03 14.29
C ALA A 9 10.16 -0.60 14.85
N VAL A 10 11.33 -0.15 14.38
CA VAL A 10 12.64 -0.63 14.87
C VAL A 10 12.83 -0.31 16.35
N VAL A 11 12.49 0.90 16.80
CA VAL A 11 12.57 1.26 18.23
C VAL A 11 11.61 0.43 19.07
N ALA A 12 10.37 0.23 18.63
CA ALA A 12 9.40 -0.59 19.34
C ALA A 12 9.84 -2.07 19.45
N ILE A 13 10.48 -2.62 18.41
CA ILE A 13 11.06 -3.98 18.45
C ILE A 13 12.19 -4.05 19.48
N ILE A 14 13.08 -3.06 19.50
CA ILE A 14 14.18 -3.00 20.48
C ILE A 14 13.62 -2.94 21.92
N GLU A 15 12.65 -2.06 22.18
CA GLU A 15 12.01 -1.94 23.49
C GLU A 15 11.33 -3.24 23.93
N ARG A 16 10.63 -3.89 22.99
CA ARG A 16 9.93 -5.15 23.26
C ARG A 16 10.89 -6.28 23.59
N THR A 17 11.92 -6.47 22.77
CA THR A 17 12.92 -7.54 22.96
C THR A 17 13.75 -7.33 24.23
N ALA A 18 14.03 -6.06 24.61
CA ALA A 18 14.65 -5.73 25.87
C ALA A 18 13.77 -6.11 27.07
N ALA A 19 12.46 -5.84 27.01
CA ALA A 19 11.51 -6.26 28.04
C ALA A 19 11.41 -7.79 28.18
N GLU A 20 11.69 -8.52 27.09
CA GLU A 20 11.77 -9.98 27.05
C GLU A 20 13.14 -10.53 27.51
N GLY A 21 14.06 -9.65 27.96
CA GLY A 21 15.36 -10.03 28.52
C GLY A 21 16.50 -10.11 27.51
N SER A 22 16.28 -9.71 26.25
CA SER A 22 17.35 -9.65 25.25
C SER A 22 18.32 -8.52 25.54
N THR A 23 19.61 -8.82 25.61
CA THR A 23 20.67 -7.82 25.87
C THR A 23 21.36 -7.33 24.60
N VAL A 24 21.07 -7.94 23.45
CA VAL A 24 21.69 -7.63 22.16
C VAL A 24 20.64 -7.61 21.05
N PHE A 25 20.58 -6.52 20.31
CA PHE A 25 19.80 -6.40 19.07
C PHE A 25 20.74 -6.15 17.89
N SER A 26 20.71 -7.02 16.88
CA SER A 26 21.62 -7.00 15.72
C SER A 26 20.87 -6.71 14.42
N PHE A 27 21.35 -5.72 13.65
CA PHE A 27 20.87 -5.44 12.29
C PHE A 27 21.56 -6.30 11.22
N GLY A 28 22.27 -7.35 11.62
CA GLY A 28 23.07 -8.20 10.72
C GLY A 28 24.28 -7.49 10.11
N GLY A 29 25.04 -8.24 9.32
CA GLY A 29 26.24 -7.74 8.63
C GLY A 29 25.93 -6.65 7.60
N SER A 30 26.85 -5.70 7.44
CA SER A 30 26.83 -4.74 6.33
C SER A 30 28.00 -5.04 5.41
N PHE A 31 27.71 -5.65 4.28
CA PHE A 31 28.73 -6.05 3.31
C PHE A 31 29.08 -4.88 2.37
N GLY A 32 30.35 -4.80 1.97
CA GLY A 32 30.87 -3.81 1.02
C GLY A 32 31.47 -2.54 1.65
N ALA A 33 30.94 -2.07 2.79
CA ALA A 33 31.50 -0.91 3.49
C ALA A 33 32.85 -1.24 4.14
N LYS A 34 33.92 -0.52 3.78
CA LYS A 34 35.23 -0.63 4.45
C LYS A 34 35.24 0.28 5.66
N ILE A 35 35.28 -0.30 6.86
CA ILE A 35 35.20 0.45 8.13
C ILE A 35 36.53 0.50 8.89
N CYS A 36 37.50 -0.36 8.55
CA CYS A 36 38.85 -0.35 9.10
C CYS A 36 39.85 -1.02 8.14
N GLU A 37 41.14 -0.74 8.32
CA GLU A 37 42.24 -1.43 7.66
C GLU A 37 42.63 -2.70 8.43
N SER A 38 43.17 -3.70 7.72
CA SER A 38 43.77 -4.89 8.34
C SER A 38 45.24 -5.02 7.90
N PRO A 39 46.19 -5.21 8.83
CA PRO A 39 47.60 -5.43 8.48
C PRO A 39 47.83 -6.78 7.78
N ASN A 40 46.86 -7.68 7.80
CA ASN A 40 46.92 -9.01 7.20
C ASN A 40 46.05 -9.13 5.94
N ALA A 41 45.65 -8.00 5.34
CA ALA A 41 44.78 -8.02 4.16
C ALA A 41 45.50 -8.62 2.94
N ALA A 42 44.79 -9.43 2.16
CA ALA A 42 45.29 -9.94 0.88
C ALA A 42 45.29 -8.78 -0.16
N PRO A 43 46.46 -8.33 -0.66
CA PRO A 43 46.55 -7.11 -1.46
C PRO A 43 45.73 -7.14 -2.75
N GLU A 44 45.66 -8.30 -3.41
CA GLU A 44 44.91 -8.50 -4.65
C GLU A 44 43.39 -8.39 -4.42
N VAL A 45 42.90 -8.91 -3.29
CA VAL A 45 41.48 -8.83 -2.90
C VAL A 45 41.08 -7.41 -2.52
N GLU A 46 41.95 -6.73 -1.76
CA GLU A 46 41.83 -5.31 -1.43
C GLU A 46 41.71 -4.44 -2.68
N ALA A 47 42.61 -4.64 -3.65
CA ALA A 47 42.63 -3.89 -4.91
C ALA A 47 41.36 -4.11 -5.74
N ALA A 48 40.91 -5.36 -5.90
CA ALA A 48 39.70 -5.67 -6.64
C ALA A 48 38.42 -5.10 -5.98
N LEU A 49 38.30 -5.20 -4.66
CA LEU A 49 37.17 -4.60 -3.93
C LEU A 49 37.20 -3.06 -3.98
N ALA A 50 38.38 -2.45 -3.98
CA ALA A 50 38.53 -1.01 -4.17
C ALA A 50 38.10 -0.57 -5.58
N GLU A 51 38.45 -1.34 -6.62
CA GLU A 51 38.00 -1.10 -7.99
C GLU A 51 36.47 -1.19 -8.10
N LEU A 52 35.84 -2.22 -7.52
CA LEU A 52 34.39 -2.37 -7.51
C LEU A 52 33.69 -1.20 -6.81
N ARG A 53 34.20 -0.76 -5.65
CA ARG A 53 33.69 0.42 -4.95
C ARG A 53 33.82 1.69 -5.78
N SER A 54 34.93 1.86 -6.51
CA SER A 54 35.12 3.02 -7.40
C SER A 54 34.08 3.09 -8.52
N ARG A 55 33.50 1.95 -8.90
CA ARG A 55 32.42 1.83 -9.88
C ARG A 55 31.01 1.86 -9.27
N GLY A 56 30.90 2.14 -7.97
CA GLY A 56 29.61 2.20 -7.27
C GLY A 56 29.04 0.84 -6.86
N ILE A 57 29.79 -0.25 -7.03
CA ILE A 57 29.39 -1.61 -6.65
C ILE A 57 29.99 -1.92 -5.27
N PHE A 58 29.25 -2.62 -4.39
CA PHE A 58 29.72 -2.92 -3.01
C PHE A 58 30.06 -1.68 -2.17
N THR A 59 29.41 -0.54 -2.38
CA THR A 59 29.71 0.68 -1.61
C THR A 59 29.18 0.63 -0.18
N GLY A 60 28.08 -0.08 0.11
CA GLY A 60 27.58 -0.40 1.46
C GLY A 60 27.24 0.78 2.40
N ASP A 61 27.64 2.00 2.03
CA ASP A 61 27.67 3.20 2.86
C ASP A 61 26.28 3.67 3.28
N GLY A 62 25.29 3.56 2.38
CA GLY A 62 23.91 3.91 2.70
C GLY A 62 23.33 3.03 3.80
N ASN A 63 23.49 1.71 3.67
CA ASN A 63 23.02 0.74 4.67
C ASN A 63 23.79 0.88 6.00
N PHE A 64 25.10 1.12 5.93
CA PHE A 64 25.92 1.38 7.10
C PHE A 64 25.50 2.66 7.85
N ARG A 65 25.30 3.78 7.14
CA ARG A 65 24.81 5.05 7.73
C ARG A 65 23.42 4.90 8.33
N PHE A 66 22.53 4.18 7.65
CA PHE A 66 21.19 3.88 8.17
C PHE A 66 21.25 3.10 9.49
N LYS A 67 22.00 1.99 9.55
CA LYS A 67 22.12 1.18 10.77
C LYS A 67 22.77 1.94 11.94
N ASN A 68 23.71 2.84 11.65
CA ASN A 68 24.33 3.69 12.66
C ASN A 68 23.37 4.68 13.33
N LYS A 69 22.20 4.96 12.75
CA LYS A 69 21.16 5.80 13.36
C LYS A 69 20.62 5.20 14.68
N PHE A 70 20.73 3.88 14.84
CA PHE A 70 20.10 3.13 15.93
C PHE A 70 21.10 2.47 16.91
N ARG A 71 22.41 2.73 16.81
CA ARG A 71 23.43 2.00 17.57
C ARG A 71 24.60 2.83 18.11
N THR A 72 25.26 2.23 19.11
CA THR A 72 26.34 2.77 19.96
C THR A 72 27.72 2.09 19.76
N THR A 73 27.85 0.96 19.05
CA THR A 73 29.16 0.32 18.75
C THR A 73 29.13 -0.51 17.45
N ASN A 74 30.19 -0.40 16.64
CA ASN A 74 30.42 -1.17 15.41
C ASN A 74 31.58 -2.15 15.60
N LEU A 75 31.36 -3.42 15.24
CA LEU A 75 32.39 -4.46 15.26
C LEU A 75 32.71 -4.91 13.83
N PRO A 76 33.98 -4.90 13.41
CA PRO A 76 34.37 -5.40 12.10
C PRO A 76 34.25 -6.92 12.04
N LEU A 77 33.69 -7.41 10.93
CA LEU A 77 33.70 -8.82 10.57
C LEU A 77 34.82 -9.03 9.56
N TYR A 78 35.70 -10.00 9.84
CA TYR A 78 36.79 -10.39 8.95
C TYR A 78 36.46 -11.72 8.30
N LEU A 79 36.65 -11.80 6.98
CA LEU A 79 36.71 -13.06 6.26
C LEU A 79 38.15 -13.53 6.27
N CYS A 80 38.41 -14.64 6.96
CA CYS A 80 39.74 -15.20 7.13
C CYS A 80 39.85 -16.51 6.34
N GLN A 81 41.02 -16.75 5.76
CA GLN A 81 41.41 -18.04 5.21
C GLN A 81 42.71 -18.50 5.88
N PRO A 82 43.00 -19.81 5.96
CA PRO A 82 44.27 -20.32 6.44
C PRO A 82 45.46 -19.75 5.65
N ALA A 83 46.59 -19.54 6.32
CA ALA A 83 47.78 -18.94 5.69
C ALA A 83 48.42 -19.83 4.63
N ASP A 84 48.20 -21.13 4.73
CA ASP A 84 48.75 -22.21 3.89
C ASP A 84 47.76 -22.69 2.81
N SER A 85 46.54 -22.16 2.76
CA SER A 85 45.57 -22.50 1.72
C SER A 85 45.78 -21.70 0.43
N ALA A 86 45.39 -22.28 -0.71
CA ALA A 86 45.30 -21.53 -1.97
C ALA A 86 44.40 -20.30 -1.80
N ARG A 87 44.81 -19.16 -2.36
CA ARG A 87 44.07 -17.90 -2.20
C ARG A 87 42.69 -18.00 -2.85
N THR A 88 41.68 -17.58 -2.11
CA THR A 88 40.30 -17.51 -2.61
C THR A 88 40.14 -16.36 -3.60
N ASP A 89 39.54 -16.65 -4.75
CA ASP A 89 39.23 -15.64 -5.76
C ASP A 89 38.15 -14.65 -5.26
N VAL A 90 38.30 -13.37 -5.61
CA VAL A 90 37.38 -12.30 -5.20
C VAL A 90 35.96 -12.53 -5.71
N SER A 91 35.81 -13.09 -6.91
CA SER A 91 34.50 -13.45 -7.46
C SER A 91 33.80 -14.51 -6.62
N ARG A 92 34.54 -15.48 -6.06
CA ARG A 92 33.99 -16.45 -5.12
C ARG A 92 33.58 -15.82 -3.80
N LEU A 93 34.36 -14.87 -3.28
CA LEU A 93 33.97 -14.12 -2.08
C LEU A 93 32.68 -13.31 -2.30
N ILE A 94 32.56 -12.69 -3.48
CA ILE A 94 31.35 -11.96 -3.89
C ILE A 94 30.15 -12.90 -4.00
N LEU A 95 30.33 -14.06 -4.63
CA LEU A 95 29.28 -15.08 -4.77
C LEU A 95 28.87 -15.66 -3.42
N MET A 96 29.80 -15.94 -2.51
CA MET A 96 29.49 -16.41 -1.15
C MET A 96 28.67 -15.38 -0.36
N ILE A 97 28.93 -14.08 -0.55
CA ILE A 97 28.14 -13.01 0.08
C ILE A 97 26.75 -12.91 -0.55
N ALA A 98 26.64 -13.11 -1.86
CA ALA A 98 25.39 -13.03 -2.60
C ALA A 98 24.49 -14.26 -2.40
N ASP A 99 25.09 -15.45 -2.29
CA ASP A 99 24.43 -16.74 -2.08
C ASP A 99 25.40 -17.71 -1.33
N PRO A 100 25.20 -17.91 -0.02
CA PRO A 100 26.07 -18.76 0.79
C PRO A 100 25.92 -20.26 0.49
N THR A 101 24.99 -20.67 -0.37
CA THR A 101 24.69 -22.09 -0.66
C THR A 101 25.46 -22.64 -1.86
N VAL A 102 26.13 -21.79 -2.64
CA VAL A 102 26.77 -22.14 -3.92
C VAL A 102 27.94 -23.14 -3.77
N ASP A 103 28.52 -23.29 -2.58
CA ASP A 103 29.68 -24.16 -2.33
C ASP A 103 29.48 -25.18 -1.18
N ALA A 104 28.23 -25.48 -0.77
CA ALA A 104 28.00 -26.55 0.22
C ALA A 104 28.38 -27.92 -0.37
N PRO A 105 29.21 -28.75 0.30
CA PRO A 105 29.54 -30.08 -0.20
C PRO A 105 28.27 -30.94 -0.28
N ARG A 106 28.00 -31.47 -1.47
CA ARG A 106 26.89 -32.40 -1.70
C ARG A 106 27.14 -33.66 -0.86
N PRO A 107 26.16 -34.16 -0.08
CA PRO A 107 26.30 -35.47 0.55
C PRO A 107 26.42 -36.53 -0.56
N ASP A 108 27.45 -37.36 -0.48
CA ASP A 108 27.65 -38.49 -1.40
C ASP A 108 26.43 -39.43 -1.34
N GLY A 109 25.82 -39.72 -2.50
CA GLY A 109 24.89 -40.84 -2.64
C GLY A 109 23.47 -40.54 -3.15
N VAL A 110 23.12 -39.32 -3.58
CA VAL A 110 21.79 -39.07 -4.18
C VAL A 110 21.86 -39.18 -5.72
N PRO A 111 21.11 -40.08 -6.38
CA PRO A 111 21.12 -40.20 -7.83
C PRO A 111 20.57 -38.95 -8.51
N VAL A 112 21.18 -38.57 -9.64
CA VAL A 112 20.70 -37.50 -10.53
C VAL A 112 19.37 -37.93 -11.17
N PRO A 113 18.30 -37.12 -11.12
CA PRO A 113 17.08 -37.42 -11.87
C PRO A 113 17.34 -37.26 -13.38
N PRO A 114 16.76 -38.13 -14.23
CA PRO A 114 17.00 -38.07 -15.67
C PRO A 114 16.43 -36.78 -16.28
N ALA A 115 17.06 -36.31 -17.35
CA ALA A 115 16.67 -35.14 -18.11
C ALA A 115 15.22 -35.26 -18.65
N PRO A 116 14.47 -34.15 -18.73
CA PRO A 116 13.07 -34.19 -19.14
C PRO A 116 12.93 -34.53 -20.63
N THR A 117 12.08 -35.52 -20.92
CA THR A 117 11.63 -35.87 -22.26
C THR A 117 10.61 -34.83 -22.76
N PRO A 118 10.57 -34.48 -24.06
CA PRO A 118 9.60 -33.51 -24.57
C PRO A 118 8.17 -34.04 -24.45
N ALA A 119 7.27 -33.22 -23.89
CA ALA A 119 5.88 -33.57 -23.69
C ALA A 119 5.14 -33.75 -25.03
N ALA A 120 4.46 -34.89 -25.19
CA ALA A 120 3.44 -35.07 -26.21
C ALA A 120 2.15 -34.35 -25.77
N SER A 121 1.53 -33.64 -26.71
CA SER A 121 0.26 -32.94 -26.53
C SER A 121 -0.89 -33.91 -26.27
N VAL A 122 -1.62 -33.73 -25.17
CA VAL A 122 -2.88 -34.43 -24.86
C VAL A 122 -3.98 -33.38 -24.63
N PRO A 123 -5.24 -33.62 -25.09
CA PRO A 123 -6.27 -32.59 -25.16
C PRO A 123 -6.87 -32.23 -23.79
N VAL A 124 -7.33 -30.98 -23.69
CA VAL A 124 -7.99 -30.37 -22.52
C VAL A 124 -9.31 -31.08 -22.20
N PRO A 125 -9.54 -31.57 -20.96
CA PRO A 125 -10.87 -31.95 -20.50
C PRO A 125 -11.62 -30.74 -19.93
N VAL A 126 -12.92 -30.73 -20.18
CA VAL A 126 -13.90 -29.76 -19.67
C VAL A 126 -13.97 -29.83 -18.13
N VAL A 127 -13.80 -28.69 -17.46
CA VAL A 127 -13.81 -28.58 -15.99
C VAL A 127 -15.26 -28.52 -15.48
N ALA A 128 -15.63 -29.47 -14.62
CA ALA A 128 -16.83 -29.42 -13.79
C ALA A 128 -16.59 -28.57 -12.53
N ALA A 129 -17.65 -28.00 -11.98
CA ALA A 129 -17.63 -27.09 -10.83
C ALA A 129 -16.88 -27.67 -9.60
N PRO A 130 -16.19 -26.82 -8.80
CA PRO A 130 -15.34 -27.29 -7.70
C PRO A 130 -16.18 -27.83 -6.54
N ALA A 131 -15.72 -28.96 -5.99
CA ALA A 131 -16.25 -29.55 -4.76
C ALA A 131 -15.82 -28.73 -3.52
N PRO A 132 -16.57 -28.80 -2.40
CA PRO A 132 -16.26 -28.05 -1.19
C PRO A 132 -14.90 -28.44 -0.61
N VAL A 133 -14.09 -27.44 -0.26
CA VAL A 133 -12.77 -27.59 0.37
C VAL A 133 -12.96 -28.15 1.78
N VAL A 134 -12.39 -29.33 2.03
CA VAL A 134 -12.26 -29.91 3.37
C VAL A 134 -11.08 -29.18 4.05
N PRO A 135 -11.22 -28.66 5.27
CA PRO A 135 -10.13 -27.96 5.94
C PRO A 135 -8.99 -28.94 6.21
N GLU A 136 -7.84 -28.70 5.58
CA GLU A 136 -6.62 -29.43 5.84
C GLU A 136 -6.09 -29.10 7.24
N ARG A 137 -5.57 -30.10 7.93
CA ARG A 137 -5.06 -29.94 9.30
C ARG A 137 -3.81 -29.05 9.25
N PRO A 138 -3.72 -27.96 10.04
CA PRO A 138 -2.61 -27.02 9.92
C PRO A 138 -1.28 -27.72 10.19
N ALA A 139 -0.30 -27.47 9.33
CA ALA A 139 1.07 -27.95 9.49
C ALA A 139 1.67 -27.41 10.81
N PRO A 140 2.64 -28.12 11.43
CA PRO A 140 3.44 -27.58 12.52
C PRO A 140 4.00 -26.19 12.17
N ALA A 141 4.06 -25.28 13.15
CA ALA A 141 4.44 -23.88 12.93
C ALA A 141 5.78 -23.70 12.19
N ASP A 142 6.76 -24.57 12.47
CA ASP A 142 8.08 -24.54 11.84
C ASP A 142 8.05 -24.95 10.36
N GLU A 143 7.22 -25.92 10.00
CA GLU A 143 7.05 -26.35 8.60
C GLU A 143 6.30 -25.28 7.79
N ALA A 144 5.31 -24.63 8.40
CA ALA A 144 4.58 -23.53 7.79
C ALA A 144 5.49 -22.32 7.53
N ALA A 145 6.36 -21.95 8.47
CA ALA A 145 7.33 -20.88 8.31
C ALA A 145 8.32 -21.20 7.17
N ALA A 146 8.89 -22.41 7.14
CA ALA A 146 9.81 -22.83 6.09
C ALA A 146 9.14 -22.89 4.70
N ARG A 147 7.85 -23.25 4.62
CA ARG A 147 7.07 -23.18 3.38
C ARG A 147 6.93 -21.74 2.90
N ARG A 148 6.52 -20.82 3.79
CA ARG A 148 6.34 -19.39 3.45
C ARG A 148 7.66 -18.74 3.01
N GLU A 149 8.78 -19.07 3.65
CA GLU A 149 10.10 -18.58 3.25
C GLU A 149 10.49 -19.05 1.85
N ARG A 150 10.34 -20.34 1.55
CA ARG A 150 10.61 -20.87 0.20
C ARG A 150 9.70 -20.25 -0.86
N LEU A 151 8.43 -20.05 -0.52
CA LEU A 151 7.44 -19.43 -1.40
C LEU A 151 7.83 -17.98 -1.71
N LEU A 152 8.21 -17.19 -0.71
CA LEU A 152 8.68 -15.81 -0.92
C LEU A 152 10.00 -15.76 -1.70
N ALA A 153 10.96 -16.63 -1.37
CA ALA A 153 12.24 -16.70 -2.08
C ALA A 153 12.03 -17.04 -3.58
N ALA A 154 11.15 -17.98 -3.90
CA ALA A 154 10.80 -18.34 -5.28
C ALA A 154 10.17 -17.17 -6.06
N HIS A 155 9.57 -16.20 -5.37
CA HIS A 155 8.95 -15.01 -5.95
C HIS A 155 9.78 -13.73 -5.74
N GLY A 156 11.09 -13.88 -5.50
CA GLY A 156 12.02 -12.76 -5.39
C GLY A 156 11.76 -11.85 -4.20
N TRP A 157 11.21 -12.40 -3.11
CA TRP A 157 10.84 -11.69 -1.89
C TRP A 157 9.80 -10.58 -2.10
N ASN A 158 9.05 -10.63 -3.20
CA ASN A 158 7.93 -9.73 -3.46
C ASN A 158 6.59 -10.46 -3.21
N PRO A 159 5.84 -10.14 -2.14
CA PRO A 159 4.56 -10.79 -1.87
C PRO A 159 3.52 -10.56 -2.97
N LEU A 160 3.62 -9.46 -3.73
CA LEU A 160 2.72 -9.17 -4.86
C LEU A 160 2.86 -10.17 -6.02
N HIS A 161 3.95 -10.94 -6.06
CA HIS A 161 4.17 -11.96 -7.07
C HIS A 161 3.71 -13.35 -6.63
N VAL A 162 3.36 -13.53 -5.35
CA VAL A 162 2.92 -14.82 -4.83
C VAL A 162 1.49 -15.09 -5.31
N PRO A 163 1.19 -16.29 -5.86
CA PRO A 163 -0.17 -16.67 -6.24
C PRO A 163 -1.12 -16.61 -5.03
N ALA A 164 -2.31 -16.04 -5.21
CA ALA A 164 -3.27 -15.82 -4.12
C ALA A 164 -3.74 -17.13 -3.45
N ASP A 165 -3.79 -18.23 -4.20
CA ASP A 165 -4.13 -19.57 -3.69
C ASP A 165 -3.04 -20.18 -2.78
N GLU A 166 -1.83 -19.63 -2.81
CA GLU A 166 -0.73 -20.00 -1.91
C GLU A 166 -0.71 -19.14 -0.63
N VAL A 167 -1.57 -18.11 -0.54
CA VAL A 167 -1.66 -17.17 0.59
C VAL A 167 -2.80 -17.55 1.52
N GLU A 168 -2.48 -17.84 2.78
CA GLU A 168 -3.47 -18.26 3.79
C GLU A 168 -4.40 -17.11 4.23
N TYR A 169 -3.83 -15.91 4.38
CA TYR A 169 -4.53 -14.69 4.75
C TYR A 169 -4.09 -13.57 3.83
N ASP A 170 -4.92 -13.23 2.86
CA ASP A 170 -4.64 -12.13 1.96
C ASP A 170 -5.10 -10.79 2.57
N LEU A 171 -4.12 -9.96 2.90
CA LEU A 171 -4.30 -8.61 3.46
C LEU A 171 -3.71 -7.54 2.53
N ILE A 172 -3.51 -7.87 1.25
CA ILE A 172 -2.94 -6.96 0.25
C ILE A 172 -3.82 -5.73 0.03
N THR A 173 -5.14 -5.93 0.05
CA THR A 173 -6.15 -4.91 -0.22
C THR A 173 -7.48 -5.26 0.43
N ASP A 174 -8.24 -4.24 0.79
CA ASP A 174 -9.64 -4.31 1.18
C ASP A 174 -10.60 -4.11 -0.01
N SER A 175 -10.10 -3.95 -1.24
CA SER A 175 -10.94 -3.80 -2.43
C SER A 175 -11.55 -5.14 -2.86
N TRP A 176 -12.87 -5.28 -2.77
CA TRP A 176 -13.59 -6.51 -3.14
C TRP A 176 -13.65 -6.72 -4.65
N ALA A 177 -13.31 -5.70 -5.46
CA ALA A 177 -13.09 -5.89 -6.89
C ALA A 177 -11.92 -6.84 -7.16
N GLU A 178 -10.93 -6.86 -6.27
CA GLU A 178 -9.77 -7.75 -6.37
C GLU A 178 -10.03 -9.10 -5.70
N GLN A 179 -10.95 -9.17 -4.72
CA GLN A 179 -11.27 -10.41 -3.99
C GLN A 179 -12.41 -11.25 -4.63
N SER A 180 -13.23 -10.66 -5.51
CA SER A 180 -14.35 -11.30 -6.24
C SER A 180 -15.23 -12.30 -5.45
N PRO A 181 -15.75 -12.00 -4.24
CA PRO A 181 -16.70 -12.89 -3.55
C PRO A 181 -17.98 -13.10 -4.37
N ALA A 182 -18.60 -14.28 -4.29
CA ALA A 182 -19.79 -14.63 -5.08
C ALA A 182 -20.96 -13.64 -4.91
N LEU A 183 -21.17 -13.13 -3.69
CA LEU A 183 -22.20 -12.11 -3.41
C LEU A 183 -21.89 -10.79 -4.13
N THR A 184 -20.65 -10.33 -4.06
CA THR A 184 -20.19 -9.10 -4.72
C THR A 184 -20.30 -9.26 -6.23
N ALA A 185 -19.85 -10.38 -6.79
CA ALA A 185 -19.96 -10.67 -8.21
C ALA A 185 -21.43 -10.65 -8.70
N ALA A 186 -22.34 -11.23 -7.92
CA ALA A 186 -23.77 -11.21 -8.24
C ALA A 186 -24.35 -9.78 -8.21
N ARG A 187 -24.05 -8.99 -7.17
CA ARG A 187 -24.51 -7.60 -7.04
C ARG A 187 -23.95 -6.70 -8.15
N THR A 188 -22.66 -6.81 -8.44
CA THR A 188 -22.01 -6.10 -9.55
C THR A 188 -22.61 -6.52 -10.90
N GLY A 189 -22.94 -7.79 -11.08
CA GLY A 189 -23.64 -8.29 -12.28
C GLY A 189 -25.04 -7.71 -12.46
N GLN A 190 -25.80 -7.55 -11.36
CA GLN A 190 -27.11 -6.88 -11.38
C GLN A 190 -26.99 -5.40 -11.73
N LEU A 191 -26.04 -4.69 -11.12
CA LEU A 191 -25.77 -3.28 -11.44
C LEU A 191 -25.34 -3.10 -12.90
N ARG A 192 -24.45 -3.96 -13.41
CA ARG A 192 -24.03 -3.93 -14.82
C ARG A 192 -25.20 -4.18 -15.77
N SER A 193 -26.07 -5.13 -15.44
CA SER A 193 -27.28 -5.40 -16.22
C SER A 193 -28.22 -4.19 -16.26
N ARG A 194 -28.42 -3.51 -15.12
CA ARG A 194 -29.20 -2.26 -15.05
C ARG A 194 -28.55 -1.15 -15.86
N ALA A 195 -27.23 -0.98 -15.75
CA ALA A 195 -26.47 0.02 -16.48
C ALA A 195 -26.56 -0.16 -18.00
N ALA A 196 -26.55 -1.41 -18.48
CA ALA A 196 -26.64 -1.72 -19.91
C ALA A 196 -27.98 -1.33 -20.55
N LEU A 197 -29.01 -1.07 -19.76
CA LEU A 197 -30.32 -0.62 -20.22
C LEU A 197 -30.44 0.91 -20.32
N LEU A 198 -29.44 1.66 -19.84
CA LEU A 198 -29.45 3.12 -19.87
C LEU A 198 -29.13 3.62 -21.28
N ALA A 199 -30.04 4.44 -21.82
CA ALA A 199 -29.79 5.25 -23.01
C ALA A 199 -28.90 6.46 -22.68
N PRO A 200 -28.24 7.07 -23.68
CA PRO A 200 -27.47 8.31 -23.48
C PRO A 200 -28.29 9.40 -22.78
N GLY A 201 -27.74 9.96 -21.70
CA GLY A 201 -28.40 11.00 -20.89
C GLY A 201 -29.34 10.47 -19.80
N GLN A 202 -29.51 9.15 -19.65
CA GLN A 202 -30.26 8.57 -18.55
C GLN A 202 -29.40 8.40 -17.30
N THR A 203 -30.04 8.54 -16.14
CA THR A 203 -29.47 8.32 -14.81
C THR A 203 -29.93 6.97 -14.25
N LEU A 204 -29.10 6.34 -13.43
CA LEU A 204 -29.46 5.13 -12.70
C LEU A 204 -30.40 5.47 -11.54
N GLY A 205 -31.70 5.18 -11.69
CA GLY A 205 -32.70 5.37 -10.64
C GLY A 205 -32.76 4.20 -9.64
N GLY A 206 -33.48 4.39 -8.52
CA GLY A 206 -33.75 3.35 -7.53
C GLY A 206 -32.52 2.96 -6.71
N ILE A 207 -31.75 3.95 -6.28
CA ILE A 207 -30.65 3.83 -5.32
C ILE A 207 -30.88 4.90 -4.25
N ASP A 208 -31.76 4.57 -3.30
CA ASP A 208 -32.27 5.54 -2.31
C ASP A 208 -31.18 6.13 -1.39
N LEU A 209 -30.02 5.46 -1.29
CA LEU A 209 -28.86 5.92 -0.52
C LEU A 209 -28.16 7.15 -1.14
N LEU A 210 -28.32 7.40 -2.45
CA LEU A 210 -27.60 8.44 -3.16
C LEU A 210 -28.49 9.68 -3.34
N PRO A 211 -28.20 10.82 -2.68
CA PRO A 211 -29.04 12.02 -2.74
C PRO A 211 -28.85 12.84 -4.04
N PHE A 212 -28.32 12.23 -5.11
CA PHE A 212 -27.93 12.93 -6.34
C PHE A 212 -28.99 12.79 -7.43
N SER A 213 -29.25 13.87 -8.16
CA SER A 213 -30.17 13.87 -9.31
C SER A 213 -29.64 13.08 -10.51
N CYS A 214 -28.32 12.88 -10.59
CA CYS A 214 -27.65 12.12 -11.62
C CYS A 214 -26.70 11.10 -10.99
N VAL A 215 -26.90 9.83 -11.33
CA VAL A 215 -26.10 8.69 -10.88
C VAL A 215 -25.67 7.93 -12.13
N LEU A 216 -24.36 7.87 -12.36
CA LEU A 216 -23.79 7.22 -13.54
C LEU A 216 -22.97 6.00 -13.10
N PRO A 217 -23.31 4.80 -13.57
CA PRO A 217 -22.49 3.61 -13.30
C PRO A 217 -21.22 3.63 -14.15
N THR A 218 -20.08 3.33 -13.54
CA THR A 218 -18.78 3.15 -14.20
C THR A 218 -18.23 1.76 -13.95
N PRO A 219 -17.25 1.28 -14.74
CA PRO A 219 -16.63 -0.02 -14.50
C PRO A 219 -15.83 -0.09 -13.19
N SER A 220 -15.28 1.04 -12.70
CA SER A 220 -14.53 1.16 -11.46
C SER A 220 -14.60 2.57 -10.85
N GLY A 221 -14.17 2.73 -9.59
CA GLY A 221 -14.02 4.03 -8.95
C GLY A 221 -13.07 4.96 -9.72
N ARG A 222 -11.92 4.45 -10.16
CA ARG A 222 -10.98 5.19 -11.03
C ARG A 222 -11.63 5.69 -12.33
N ASP A 223 -12.50 4.90 -12.93
CA ASP A 223 -13.22 5.33 -14.14
C ASP A 223 -14.23 6.45 -13.84
N ALA A 224 -14.83 6.45 -12.64
CA ALA A 224 -15.68 7.54 -12.17
C ALA A 224 -14.88 8.83 -11.95
N GLU A 225 -13.72 8.74 -11.28
CA GLU A 225 -12.78 9.87 -11.09
C GLU A 225 -12.38 10.48 -12.45
N ALA A 226 -11.97 9.63 -13.38
CA ALA A 226 -11.54 10.07 -14.70
C ALA A 226 -12.69 10.65 -15.53
N ALA A 227 -13.90 10.09 -15.42
CA ALA A 227 -15.09 10.63 -16.08
C ALA A 227 -15.50 11.99 -15.50
N LEU A 228 -15.42 12.16 -14.18
CA LEU A 228 -15.68 13.42 -13.51
C LEU A 228 -14.67 14.49 -13.95
N CYS A 229 -13.37 14.18 -13.88
CA CYS A 229 -12.31 15.12 -14.27
C CYS A 229 -12.42 15.54 -15.73
N ARG A 230 -12.67 14.60 -16.66
CA ARG A 230 -12.85 14.89 -18.09
C ARG A 230 -14.05 15.79 -18.39
N SER A 231 -15.12 15.66 -17.61
CA SER A 231 -16.38 16.37 -17.85
C SER A 231 -16.48 17.69 -17.08
N TRP A 232 -15.54 17.97 -16.18
CA TRP A 232 -15.64 19.13 -15.30
C TRP A 232 -15.52 20.44 -16.08
N PRO A 233 -16.48 21.37 -15.96
CA PRO A 233 -16.43 22.67 -16.63
C PRO A 233 -15.34 23.53 -15.95
N THR A 234 -14.15 23.56 -16.53
CA THR A 234 -12.97 24.16 -15.90
C THR A 234 -13.13 25.68 -15.69
N ARG A 235 -13.06 26.10 -14.42
CA ARG A 235 -12.91 27.53 -14.01
C ARG A 235 -11.46 27.90 -13.69
N GLY A 236 -10.57 26.92 -13.63
CA GLY A 236 -9.14 27.04 -13.36
C GLY A 236 -8.56 25.64 -13.08
N PRO A 237 -7.24 25.51 -12.92
CA PRO A 237 -6.60 24.20 -12.78
C PRO A 237 -6.58 23.67 -11.35
N VAL A 238 -6.79 24.50 -10.32
CA VAL A 238 -6.49 24.11 -8.93
C VAL A 238 -7.57 23.19 -8.37
N VAL A 239 -7.18 22.06 -7.79
CA VAL A 239 -8.07 21.20 -7.00
C VAL A 239 -7.53 21.10 -5.58
N LEU A 240 -8.29 21.62 -4.61
CA LEU A 240 -7.93 21.48 -3.20
C LEU A 240 -8.28 20.08 -2.72
N HIS A 241 -7.42 19.42 -1.94
CA HIS A 241 -7.71 18.06 -1.46
C HIS A 241 -7.09 17.69 -0.11
N ASN A 242 -7.68 16.74 0.62
CA ASN A 242 -7.20 16.24 1.91
C ASN A 242 -6.23 15.04 1.81
N SER A 243 -5.40 15.01 0.76
CA SER A 243 -4.56 13.86 0.37
C SER A 243 -5.35 12.67 -0.19
N VAL A 244 -6.15 12.94 -1.23
CA VAL A 244 -6.92 11.94 -1.99
C VAL A 244 -6.06 10.77 -2.48
N PHE A 245 -6.69 9.62 -2.71
CA PHE A 245 -6.07 8.38 -3.17
C PHE A 245 -5.24 8.55 -4.48
N PRO A 246 -4.17 7.75 -4.73
CA PRO A 246 -3.32 7.90 -5.91
C PRO A 246 -4.03 7.93 -7.28
N THR A 247 -5.14 7.22 -7.46
CA THR A 247 -5.90 7.24 -8.73
C THR A 247 -6.51 8.61 -9.02
N TRP A 248 -6.89 9.36 -7.98
CA TRP A 248 -7.29 10.76 -8.14
C TRP A 248 -6.16 11.62 -8.67
N TYR A 249 -4.93 11.48 -8.15
CA TYR A 249 -3.80 12.26 -8.67
C TYR A 249 -3.60 12.01 -10.16
N PHE A 250 -3.67 10.76 -10.61
CA PHE A 250 -3.57 10.44 -12.03
C PHE A 250 -4.71 11.09 -12.83
N SER A 251 -5.97 10.92 -12.38
CA SER A 251 -7.14 11.51 -13.04
C SER A 251 -7.08 13.04 -13.10
N LEU A 252 -6.58 13.70 -12.05
CA LEU A 252 -6.41 15.14 -11.99
C LEU A 252 -5.33 15.61 -12.99
N LEU A 253 -4.14 15.02 -12.91
CA LEU A 253 -3.00 15.40 -13.75
C LEU A 253 -3.24 15.15 -15.23
N ASP A 254 -3.86 14.00 -15.58
CA ASP A 254 -4.21 13.66 -16.97
C ASP A 254 -5.21 14.65 -17.60
N ASN A 255 -5.97 15.35 -16.76
CA ASN A 255 -6.95 16.37 -17.19
C ASN A 255 -6.46 17.81 -16.95
N GLY A 256 -5.17 18.00 -16.65
CA GLY A 256 -4.56 19.32 -16.50
C GLY A 256 -4.90 20.05 -15.20
N PHE A 257 -5.38 19.34 -14.18
CA PHE A 257 -5.58 19.90 -12.85
C PHE A 257 -4.27 19.90 -12.03
N GLU A 258 -4.18 20.86 -11.12
CA GLU A 258 -3.10 21.07 -10.17
C GLU A 258 -3.61 20.72 -8.76
N PRO A 259 -3.30 19.52 -8.24
CA PRO A 259 -3.70 19.13 -6.90
C PRO A 259 -2.93 19.94 -5.84
N VAL A 260 -3.65 20.61 -4.94
CA VAL A 260 -3.10 21.39 -3.83
C VAL A 260 -3.61 20.83 -2.50
N ALA A 261 -2.67 20.35 -1.68
CA ALA A 261 -3.00 19.69 -0.42
C ALA A 261 -3.50 20.67 0.66
N VAL A 262 -4.49 20.21 1.42
CA VAL A 262 -5.02 20.84 2.62
C VAL A 262 -4.62 19.98 3.83
N ARG A 263 -4.06 20.62 4.86
CA ARG A 263 -3.66 19.96 6.11
C ARG A 263 -4.89 19.45 6.87
N THR A 264 -4.67 18.41 7.67
CA THR A 264 -5.63 17.96 8.68
C THR A 264 -5.31 18.56 10.05
N ALA A 265 -6.34 18.69 10.88
CA ALA A 265 -6.30 19.07 12.27
C ALA A 265 -7.04 18.00 13.10
N PRO A 266 -6.38 16.88 13.42
CA PRO A 266 -7.00 15.74 14.11
C PRO A 266 -7.73 16.12 15.40
N SER A 267 -8.94 15.61 15.60
CA SER A 267 -9.75 15.82 16.80
C SER A 267 -10.35 14.50 17.32
N GLY A 268 -9.85 14.00 18.44
CA GLY A 268 -10.36 12.77 19.05
C GLY A 268 -10.31 11.56 18.10
N ALA A 269 -11.48 10.97 17.82
CA ALA A 269 -11.64 9.87 16.87
C ALA A 269 -11.49 10.32 15.40
N PHE A 270 -11.68 11.61 15.11
CA PHE A 270 -11.71 12.18 13.76
C PHE A 270 -10.34 12.70 13.36
N ARG A 271 -9.44 11.76 13.03
CA ARG A 271 -8.06 12.09 12.64
C ARG A 271 -7.94 12.68 11.23
N GLY A 272 -8.98 12.52 10.42
CA GLY A 272 -9.06 13.05 9.05
C GLY A 272 -9.64 14.46 8.97
N ASP A 273 -10.09 15.05 10.09
CA ASP A 273 -10.64 16.41 10.13
C ASP A 273 -9.71 17.42 9.44
N LEU A 274 -10.26 18.23 8.54
CA LEU A 274 -9.49 19.24 7.82
C LEU A 274 -9.20 20.43 8.75
N ASP A 275 -8.00 21.01 8.61
CA ASP A 275 -7.65 22.29 9.19
C ASP A 275 -8.42 23.40 8.45
N LEU A 276 -9.56 23.82 9.02
CA LEU A 276 -10.45 24.81 8.43
C LEU A 276 -9.79 26.17 8.22
N ALA A 277 -8.83 26.56 9.08
CA ALA A 277 -8.11 27.82 8.91
C ALA A 277 -7.15 27.74 7.71
N HIS A 278 -6.45 26.62 7.56
CA HIS A 278 -5.62 26.39 6.38
C HIS A 278 -6.45 26.25 5.11
N LEU A 279 -7.59 25.55 5.16
CA LEU A 279 -8.50 25.45 4.03
C LEU A 279 -9.00 26.84 3.59
N ALA A 280 -9.39 27.70 4.53
CA ALA A 280 -9.81 29.08 4.23
C ALA A 280 -8.68 29.90 3.59
N ALA A 281 -7.44 29.74 4.08
CA ALA A 281 -6.27 30.36 3.47
C ALA A 281 -6.05 29.88 2.03
N ARG A 282 -6.20 28.57 1.75
CA ARG A 282 -6.09 28.03 0.38
C ARG A 282 -7.19 28.51 -0.55
N PHE A 283 -8.42 28.61 -0.06
CA PHE A 283 -9.51 29.22 -0.83
C PHE A 283 -9.21 30.67 -1.22
N ALA A 284 -8.63 31.46 -0.31
CA ALA A 284 -8.23 32.83 -0.59
C ALA A 284 -7.03 32.91 -1.54
N GLU A 285 -5.99 32.10 -1.31
CA GLU A 285 -4.75 32.05 -2.11
C GLU A 285 -5.03 31.71 -3.58
N HIS A 286 -5.94 30.76 -3.83
CA HIS A 286 -6.26 30.27 -5.17
C HIS A 286 -7.59 30.81 -5.71
N ALA A 287 -8.09 31.92 -5.15
CA ALA A 287 -9.37 32.50 -5.55
C ALA A 287 -9.46 32.70 -7.08
N GLY A 288 -10.58 32.26 -7.68
CA GLY A 288 -10.80 32.31 -9.12
C GLY A 288 -10.04 31.26 -9.96
N ARG A 289 -9.17 30.44 -9.35
CA ARG A 289 -8.44 29.35 -10.02
C ARG A 289 -8.88 27.95 -9.60
N ILE A 290 -9.71 27.83 -8.57
CA ILE A 290 -10.15 26.54 -8.02
C ILE A 290 -11.25 25.95 -8.90
N ALA A 291 -11.01 24.74 -9.42
CA ALA A 291 -11.99 23.94 -10.14
C ALA A 291 -13.04 23.36 -9.19
N PHE A 292 -12.56 22.70 -8.12
CA PHE A 292 -13.35 22.11 -7.04
C PHE A 292 -12.48 21.81 -5.82
N CYS A 293 -13.12 21.55 -4.68
CA CYS A 293 -12.50 20.98 -3.48
C CYS A 293 -12.89 19.50 -3.41
N CYS A 294 -11.92 18.58 -3.36
CA CYS A 294 -12.13 17.15 -3.28
C CYS A 294 -11.78 16.63 -1.89
N VAL A 295 -12.73 16.01 -1.20
CA VAL A 295 -12.51 15.46 0.15
C VAL A 295 -12.77 13.96 0.12
N GLU A 296 -11.76 13.18 0.48
CA GLU A 296 -11.88 11.73 0.63
C GLU A 296 -12.34 11.35 2.04
N VAL A 297 -13.41 10.56 2.10
CA VAL A 297 -14.04 10.07 3.34
C VAL A 297 -14.13 8.53 3.33
N SER A 298 -13.54 7.81 4.29
CA SER A 298 -12.44 8.22 5.19
C SER A 298 -11.11 8.34 4.43
N THR A 299 -10.15 9.12 4.92
CA THR A 299 -8.93 9.44 4.15
C THR A 299 -7.95 8.25 4.09
N ASN A 300 -7.88 7.54 2.95
CA ASN A 300 -7.04 6.35 2.78
C ASN A 300 -5.56 6.63 3.02
N ALA A 301 -5.03 7.73 2.48
CA ALA A 301 -3.62 8.10 2.65
C ALA A 301 -3.22 8.33 4.12
N GLN A 302 -4.20 8.49 5.02
CA GLN A 302 -4.00 8.67 6.46
C GLN A 302 -4.42 7.41 7.26
N GLY A 303 -4.50 6.25 6.60
CA GLY A 303 -4.87 4.98 7.22
C GLY A 303 -6.36 4.84 7.48
N GLY A 304 -7.22 5.41 6.62
CA GLY A 304 -8.67 5.37 6.79
C GLY A 304 -9.16 6.31 7.90
N ALA A 305 -8.48 7.43 8.09
CA ALA A 305 -8.81 8.39 9.14
C ALA A 305 -10.19 9.02 8.90
N ALA A 306 -11.10 8.87 9.86
CA ALA A 306 -12.44 9.42 9.76
C ALA A 306 -12.46 10.94 9.92
N ILE A 307 -13.46 11.57 9.29
CA ILE A 307 -13.78 13.00 9.34
C ILE A 307 -15.14 13.15 10.03
N SER A 308 -15.25 14.04 11.00
CA SER A 308 -16.51 14.32 11.69
C SER A 308 -17.54 14.95 10.76
N LEU A 309 -18.83 14.77 11.06
CA LEU A 309 -19.89 15.42 10.29
C LEU A 309 -19.85 16.95 10.50
N ALA A 310 -19.52 17.39 11.71
CA ALA A 310 -19.30 18.82 12.00
C ALA A 310 -18.19 19.42 11.11
N ASN A 311 -17.06 18.72 10.93
CA ASN A 311 -15.97 19.20 10.07
C ASN A 311 -16.39 19.23 8.59
N LEU A 312 -17.04 18.18 8.08
CA LEU A 312 -17.56 18.16 6.70
C LEU A 312 -18.57 19.28 6.44
N THR A 313 -19.45 19.56 7.41
CA THR A 313 -20.40 20.67 7.34
C THR A 313 -19.67 22.01 7.26
N ALA A 314 -18.65 22.22 8.08
CA ALA A 314 -17.86 23.45 8.03
C ALA A 314 -17.07 23.60 6.71
N VAL A 315 -16.59 22.50 6.12
CA VAL A 315 -15.97 22.47 4.79
C VAL A 315 -16.98 22.88 3.71
N ARG A 316 -18.20 22.32 3.73
CA ARG A 316 -19.30 22.70 2.83
C ARG A 316 -19.60 24.20 2.90
N GLU A 317 -19.82 24.72 4.10
CA GLU A 317 -20.13 26.13 4.29
C GLU A 317 -19.00 27.05 3.82
N LEU A 318 -17.74 26.64 4.01
CA LEU A 318 -16.60 27.40 3.53
C LEU A 318 -16.49 27.35 2.00
N ALA A 319 -16.71 26.20 1.37
CA ALA A 319 -16.76 26.06 -0.08
C ALA A 319 -17.85 26.97 -0.69
N ASP A 320 -19.04 27.02 -0.05
CA ASP A 320 -20.14 27.90 -0.43
C ASP A 320 -19.77 29.38 -0.43
N ARG A 321 -19.15 29.85 0.65
CA ARG A 321 -18.71 31.25 0.77
C ARG A 321 -17.74 31.68 -0.34
N HIS A 322 -16.99 30.73 -0.89
CA HIS A 322 -16.04 30.98 -1.98
C HIS A 322 -16.58 30.59 -3.37
N GLY A 323 -17.83 30.11 -3.46
CA GLY A 323 -18.44 29.69 -4.72
C GLY A 323 -17.73 28.48 -5.37
N VAL A 324 -17.09 27.63 -4.56
CA VAL A 324 -16.40 26.41 -4.99
C VAL A 324 -17.28 25.20 -4.75
N ARG A 325 -17.28 24.26 -5.69
CA ARG A 325 -18.00 22.98 -5.57
C ARG A 325 -17.23 22.01 -4.68
N LEU A 326 -17.96 21.29 -3.83
CA LEU A 326 -17.43 20.21 -3.00
C LEU A 326 -17.67 18.87 -3.70
N VAL A 327 -16.60 18.12 -3.92
CA VAL A 327 -16.61 16.76 -4.45
C VAL A 327 -16.17 15.81 -3.35
N LEU A 328 -16.88 14.71 -3.17
CA LEU A 328 -16.45 13.65 -2.26
C LEU A 328 -15.88 12.46 -3.03
N ASP A 329 -14.74 11.95 -2.59
CA ASP A 329 -14.45 10.53 -2.76
C ASP A 329 -15.09 9.79 -1.59
N ALA A 330 -16.19 9.11 -1.88
CA ALA A 330 -17.04 8.48 -0.89
C ALA A 330 -16.84 6.96 -0.86
N THR A 331 -15.71 6.46 -1.36
CA THR A 331 -15.38 5.03 -1.39
C THR A 331 -15.49 4.35 -0.02
N ARG A 332 -15.09 5.05 1.05
CA ARG A 332 -15.19 4.57 2.44
C ARG A 332 -16.16 5.40 3.29
N ALA A 333 -17.22 5.93 2.68
CA ALA A 333 -18.18 6.77 3.39
C ALA A 333 -18.91 6.00 4.51
N LEU A 334 -19.18 4.71 4.30
CA LEU A 334 -19.82 3.87 5.33
C LEU A 334 -18.90 3.66 6.55
N ASP A 335 -17.61 3.41 6.34
CA ASP A 335 -16.64 3.29 7.45
C ASP A 335 -16.55 4.60 8.24
N ASN A 336 -16.51 5.73 7.52
CA ASN A 336 -16.53 7.05 8.14
C ASN A 336 -17.81 7.28 8.96
N ALA A 337 -18.96 6.89 8.42
CA ALA A 337 -20.27 7.00 9.07
C ALA A 337 -20.38 6.13 10.34
N VAL A 338 -19.78 4.93 10.35
CA VAL A 338 -19.69 4.09 11.55
C VAL A 338 -18.94 4.82 12.66
N VAL A 339 -17.79 5.43 12.35
CA VAL A 339 -17.02 6.19 13.36
C VAL A 339 -17.81 7.40 13.88
N ILE A 340 -18.53 8.12 13.01
CA ILE A 340 -19.43 9.20 13.43
C ILE A 340 -20.51 8.68 14.39
N ALA A 341 -21.18 7.57 14.03
CA ALA A 341 -22.23 6.97 14.85
C ALA A 341 -21.74 6.39 16.19
N GLU A 342 -20.43 6.11 16.32
CA GLU A 342 -19.81 5.59 17.55
C GLU A 342 -19.15 6.66 18.41
N ALA A 343 -18.71 7.78 17.82
CA ALA A 343 -17.84 8.75 18.49
C ALA A 343 -18.36 10.19 18.50
N GLU A 344 -19.25 10.60 17.60
CA GLU A 344 -19.81 11.96 17.57
C GLU A 344 -21.04 12.03 18.49
N PRO A 345 -21.03 12.82 19.59
CA PRO A 345 -22.09 12.81 20.59
C PRO A 345 -23.51 13.00 20.05
N GLU A 346 -23.67 13.82 19.01
CA GLU A 346 -24.95 14.12 18.36
C GLU A 346 -25.48 12.96 17.49
N HIS A 347 -24.62 11.99 17.16
CA HIS A 347 -24.92 10.88 16.26
C HIS A 347 -24.80 9.51 16.93
N LEU A 348 -24.56 9.44 18.25
CA LEU A 348 -24.36 8.19 18.96
C LEU A 348 -25.53 7.21 18.76
N GLY A 349 -25.22 6.03 18.23
CA GLY A 349 -26.19 4.94 18.02
C GLY A 349 -27.14 5.13 16.84
N ARG A 350 -26.89 6.12 15.96
CA ARG A 350 -27.62 6.27 14.70
C ARG A 350 -27.26 5.16 13.71
N ASP A 351 -28.18 4.87 12.78
CA ASP A 351 -27.87 3.98 11.66
C ASP A 351 -26.78 4.62 10.77
N PRO A 352 -25.63 3.94 10.55
CA PRO A 352 -24.59 4.44 9.66
C PRO A 352 -25.09 4.78 8.26
N PHE A 353 -26.13 4.12 7.74
CA PHE A 353 -26.69 4.46 6.42
C PHE A 353 -27.40 5.82 6.40
N ASP A 354 -28.00 6.25 7.50
CA ASP A 354 -28.55 7.62 7.61
C ASP A 354 -27.42 8.64 7.62
N VAL A 355 -26.32 8.34 8.33
CA VAL A 355 -25.15 9.20 8.39
C VAL A 355 -24.44 9.28 7.03
N VAL A 356 -24.37 8.19 6.26
CA VAL A 356 -23.88 8.21 4.87
C VAL A 356 -24.69 9.17 4.00
N GLN A 357 -26.03 9.16 4.11
CA GLN A 357 -26.87 10.09 3.35
C GLN A 357 -26.59 11.54 3.72
N GLU A 358 -26.38 11.83 5.02
CA GLU A 358 -26.00 13.17 5.49
C GLU A 358 -24.64 13.60 4.94
N ILE A 359 -23.62 12.72 4.96
CA ILE A 359 -22.31 12.98 4.38
C ILE A 359 -22.45 13.30 2.88
N LEU A 360 -23.15 12.45 2.13
CA LEU A 360 -23.31 12.60 0.68
C LEU A 360 -24.11 13.87 0.31
N ALA A 361 -25.08 14.26 1.15
CA ALA A 361 -25.89 15.46 0.94
C ALA A 361 -25.08 16.77 1.05
N LEU A 362 -23.89 16.75 1.63
CA LEU A 362 -22.98 17.90 1.67
C LEU A 362 -22.27 18.13 0.33
N ALA A 363 -22.22 17.14 -0.55
CA ALA A 363 -21.45 17.19 -1.78
C ALA A 363 -22.25 17.71 -2.99
N ASP A 364 -21.59 18.44 -3.88
CA ASP A 364 -22.14 18.75 -5.21
C ASP A 364 -22.00 17.56 -6.18
N ALA A 365 -20.99 16.71 -5.97
CA ALA A 365 -20.77 15.46 -6.70
C ALA A 365 -20.00 14.47 -5.82
N ALA A 366 -20.12 13.18 -6.11
CA ALA A 366 -19.32 12.15 -5.46
C ALA A 366 -18.86 11.09 -6.45
N THR A 367 -17.67 10.54 -6.22
CA THR A 367 -17.22 9.27 -6.82
C THR A 367 -17.20 8.20 -5.74
N VAL A 368 -17.57 6.98 -6.10
CA VAL A 368 -17.65 5.86 -5.16
C VAL A 368 -17.07 4.63 -5.83
N SER A 369 -16.05 4.01 -5.22
CA SER A 369 -15.74 2.62 -5.53
C SER A 369 -16.63 1.72 -4.68
N LEU A 370 -17.44 0.88 -5.32
CA LEU A 370 -18.27 -0.14 -4.66
C LEU A 370 -17.51 -1.44 -4.39
N SER A 371 -16.21 -1.42 -4.66
CA SER A 371 -15.27 -2.51 -4.51
C SER A 371 -14.76 -2.56 -3.09
#